data_AF-A0A973JCD8-F1
#
_entry.id   AF-A0A973JCD8-F1
#
_cell.length_a   1.000
_cell.length_b   1.000
_cell.length_c   1.000
_cell.angle_alpha   90.00
_cell.angle_beta   90.00
_cell.angle_gamma   90.00
#
_symmetry.space_group_name_H-M   'P 1'
#
loop_
_entity.id
_entity.type
_entity.pdbx_description
1 polymer ?
#
loop_
_entity_poly.entity_id
_entity_poly.type
_entity_poly.pdbx_seq_one_letter_code
_entity_poly.pdbx_strand_id
1 'polypeptide(L)' 'MKPHYYYFVGAGLSILLSIYVFIFGTSANHELIAIFIGLWAPTIICLGVFNILIGIHDEMCCAHKRIEERQTCGHDR' A
#
# COMPACT_ATOMS: atom_id res chain seq x y z
N MET A 1 11.70 1.72 -9.27
CA MET A 1 10.98 2.98 -8.93
C MET A 1 10.17 2.71 -7.67
N LYS A 2 10.24 3.54 -6.63
CA LYS A 2 9.72 3.19 -5.29
C LYS A 2 8.20 2.92 -5.34
N PRO A 3 7.72 1.72 -4.99
CA PRO A 3 6.30 1.33 -5.09
C PRO A 3 5.40 2.29 -4.28
N HIS A 4 5.92 2.84 -3.18
CA HIS A 4 5.29 3.88 -2.37
C HIS A 4 4.73 5.07 -3.16
N TYR A 5 5.42 5.51 -4.21
CA TYR A 5 5.00 6.68 -4.98
C TYR A 5 3.69 6.41 -5.74
N TYR A 6 3.54 5.20 -6.29
CA TYR A 6 2.33 4.82 -7.03
C TYR A 6 1.11 4.69 -6.12
N TYR A 7 1.27 4.13 -4.92
CA TYR A 7 0.16 4.01 -3.95
C TYR A 7 -0.26 5.37 -3.39
N PHE A 8 0.70 6.24 -3.08
CA PHE A 8 0.41 7.58 -2.57
C PHE A 8 -0.24 8.47 -3.63
N VAL A 9 0.27 8.45 -4.86
CA VAL A 9 -0.32 9.21 -5.98
C VAL A 9 -1.69 8.63 -6.36
N GLY A 10 -1.86 7.31 -6.35
CA GLY A 10 -3.15 6.66 -6.62
C GLY A 10 -4.21 7.02 -5.57
N ALA A 11 -3.84 7.02 -4.28
CA ALA A 11 -4.74 7.46 -3.21
C ALA A 11 -5.08 8.96 -3.34
N GLY A 12 -4.09 9.81 -3.63
CA GLY A 12 -4.29 11.24 -3.84
C GLY A 12 -5.23 11.54 -5.02
N LEU A 13 -5.06 10.84 -6.14
CA LEU A 13 -5.94 10.96 -7.31
C LEU A 13 -7.36 10.45 -7.01
N SER A 14 -7.51 9.37 -6.26
CA SER A 14 -8.83 8.84 -5.86
C SER A 14 -9.60 9.83 -4.97
N ILE A 15 -8.91 10.50 -4.05
CA ILE A 15 -9.49 11.53 -3.18
C ILE A 15 -9.85 12.77 -4.00
N LEU A 16 -8.96 13.23 -4.88
CA LEU A 16 -9.18 14.40 -5.72
C LEU A 16 -10.36 14.18 -6.68
N LEU A 17 -10.47 12.98 -7.27
CA LEU A 17 -11.59 12.60 -8.12
C LEU A 17 -12.90 12.50 -7.32
N SER A 18 -12.87 11.97 -6.10
CA SER A 18 -14.04 11.93 -5.21
C SER A 18 -14.56 13.35 -4.93
N ILE A 19 -13.69 14.29 -4.55
CA ILE A 19 -14.05 15.69 -4.28
C ILE A 19 -14.59 16.37 -5.55
N TYR A 20 -13.95 16.13 -6.70
CA TYR A 20 -14.40 16.70 -7.98
C TYR A 20 -15.81 16.23 -8.35
N VAL A 21 -16.08 14.93 -8.26
CA VAL A 21 -17.40 14.34 -8.57
C VAL A 21 -18.45 14.77 -7.54
N PHE A 22 -18.06 14.99 -6.29
CA PHE A 22 -18.97 15.47 -5.24
C PHE A 22 -19.41 16.92 -5.48
N ILE A 23 -18.49 17.82 -5.89
CA ILE A 23 -18.78 19.25 -6.04
C ILE A 23 -19.36 19.60 -7.42
N PHE A 24 -18.86 18.97 -8.49
CA PHE A 24 -19.24 19.29 -9.87
C PHE A 24 -20.16 18.25 -10.52
N GLY A 25 -20.59 17.24 -9.77
CA GLY A 25 -21.50 16.20 -10.24
C GLY A 25 -22.88 16.74 -10.58
N THR A 26 -23.30 16.58 -11.83
CA THR A 26 -24.62 17.04 -12.33
C THR A 26 -25.63 15.89 -12.49
N SER A 27 -25.21 14.64 -12.34
CA SER A 27 -26.06 13.45 -12.53
C SER A 27 -26.86 13.11 -11.26
N ALA A 28 -28.07 12.53 -11.38
CA ALA A 28 -28.77 12.00 -10.21
C ALA A 28 -27.86 10.99 -9.45
N ASN A 29 -27.76 11.13 -8.13
CA ASN A 29 -26.92 10.30 -7.24
C ASN A 29 -25.39 10.48 -7.35
N HIS A 30 -24.91 11.62 -7.87
CA HIS A 30 -23.46 11.92 -7.95
C HIS A 30 -22.76 11.88 -6.58
N GLU A 31 -23.46 12.25 -5.50
CA GLU A 31 -22.94 12.19 -4.12
C GLU A 31 -22.58 10.75 -3.69
N LEU A 32 -23.45 9.78 -3.98
CA LEU A 32 -23.21 8.36 -3.68
C LEU A 32 -22.03 7.80 -4.47
N ILE A 33 -21.90 8.21 -5.73
CA ILE A 33 -20.78 7.82 -6.60
C ILE A 33 -19.47 8.41 -6.07
N ALA A 34 -19.47 9.67 -5.65
CA ALA A 34 -18.30 10.32 -5.08
C ALA A 34 -17.84 9.65 -3.76
N ILE A 35 -18.78 9.29 -2.88
CA ILE A 35 -18.49 8.54 -1.65
C ILE A 35 -17.90 7.17 -2.00
N PHE A 36 -18.48 6.47 -2.97
CA PHE A 36 -17.96 5.18 -3.43
C PHE A 36 -16.50 5.31 -3.90
N ILE A 37 -16.19 6.30 -4.75
CA ILE A 37 -14.82 6.56 -5.24
C ILE A 37 -13.87 6.94 -4.10
N GLY A 38 -14.34 7.73 -3.12
CA GLY A 38 -13.55 8.12 -1.95
C GLY A 38 -13.20 6.92 -1.05
N LEU A 39 -14.12 5.94 -0.94
CA LEU A 39 -13.94 4.72 -0.15
C LEU A 39 -12.80 3.82 -0.68
N TRP A 40 -12.41 3.97 -1.96
CA TRP A 40 -11.27 3.23 -2.52
C TRP A 40 -9.90 3.76 -2.05
N ALA A 41 -9.81 5.01 -1.61
CA ALA A 41 -8.53 5.59 -1.18
C ALA A 41 -7.90 4.85 0.03
N PRO A 42 -8.64 4.53 1.12
CA PRO A 42 -8.12 3.69 2.21
C PRO A 42 -7.64 2.32 1.72
N THR A 43 -8.37 1.68 0.81
CA THR A 43 -8.01 0.36 0.26
C THR A 43 -6.69 0.41 -0.50
N ILE A 44 -6.49 1.43 -1.34
CA ILE A 44 -5.24 1.64 -2.09
C ILE A 44 -4.05 1.88 -1.14
N ILE A 45 -4.26 2.64 -0.07
CA ILE A 45 -3.24 2.89 0.96
C ILE A 45 -2.89 1.58 1.69
N CYS A 46 -3.88 0.80 2.11
CA CYS A 46 -3.68 -0.48 2.78
C CYS A 46 -2.89 -1.46 1.89
N LEU A 47 -3.20 -1.56 0.60
CA LEU A 47 -2.43 -2.38 -0.34
C LEU A 47 -0.97 -1.94 -0.45
N GLY A 48 -0.70 -0.64 -0.41
CA GLY A 48 0.66 -0.11 -0.35
C GLY A 48 1.40 -0.53 0.92
N VAL A 49 0.76 -0.36 2.09
CA VAL A 49 1.32 -0.77 3.40
C VAL A 49 1.60 -2.28 3.44
N PHE A 50 0.68 -3.11 2.94
CA PHE A 50 0.88 -4.56 2.86
C PHE A 50 2.08 -4.94 2.00
N ASN A 51 2.27 -4.28 0.85
CA ASN A 51 3.42 -4.55 0.00
C ASN A 51 4.75 -4.22 0.70
N ILE A 52 4.80 -3.11 1.44
CA ILE A 52 5.97 -2.74 2.22
C ILE A 52 6.23 -3.76 3.34
N LEU A 53 5.16 -4.20 4.01
CA LEU A 53 5.26 -5.18 5.09
C LEU A 53 5.80 -6.53 4.57
N ILE A 54 5.36 -6.98 3.40
CA ILE A 54 5.88 -8.18 2.73
C ILE A 54 7.37 -7.99 2.38
N GLY A 55 7.75 -6.83 1.86
CA GLY A 55 9.15 -6.52 1.57
C GLY A 55 10.04 -6.57 2.81
N ILE A 56 9.59 -5.97 3.92
CA ILE A 56 10.30 -6.02 5.20
C ILE A 56 10.35 -7.47 5.72
N HIS A 57 9.26 -8.22 5.60
CA HIS A 57 9.21 -9.61 6.05
C HIS A 57 10.24 -10.49 5.32
N ASP A 58 10.36 -10.33 3.99
CA ASP A 58 11.34 -11.05 3.19
C ASP A 58 12.79 -10.69 3.59
N GLU A 59 13.06 -9.40 3.82
CA GLU A 59 14.36 -8.94 4.32
C GLU A 59 14.70 -9.52 5.71
N MET A 60 13.71 -9.58 6.61
CA MET A 60 13.87 -10.14 7.95
C MET A 60 14.07 -11.66 7.92
N CYS A 61 13.36 -12.39 7.07
CA CYS A 61 13.59 -13.82 6.86
C CYS A 61 14.98 -14.10 6.28
N CYS A 62 15.43 -13.30 5.31
CA CYS A 62 16.78 -13.40 4.76
C CYS A 62 17.86 -13.08 5.81
N ALA A 63 17.64 -12.07 6.66
CA ALA A 63 18.54 -11.75 7.77
C ALA A 63 18.58 -12.88 8.80
N HIS A 64 17.42 -13.45 9.14
CA HIS A 64 17.33 -14.57 10.08
C HIS A 64 18.11 -15.79 9.57
N LYS A 65 17.96 -16.15 8.28
CA LYS A 65 18.69 -17.24 7.65
C LYS A 65 20.21 -17.04 7.70
N ARG A 66 20.71 -15.82 7.46
CA ARG A 66 22.15 -15.54 7.60
C ARG A 66 22.68 -15.70 9.02
N ILE A 67 21.87 -15.38 10.03
CA ILE A 67 22.26 -15.53 11.44
C ILE A 67 22.34 -17.02 11.79
N GLU A 68 21.38 -17.82 11.32
CA GLU A 68 21.35 -19.28 11.52
C GLU A 68 22.58 -19.97 10.89
N GLU A 69 22.94 -19.61 9.64
CA GLU A 69 24.14 -20.16 8.97
C GLU A 69 25.45 -19.83 9.69
N ARG A 70 25.56 -18.67 10.34
CA ARG A 70 26.75 -18.31 11.13
C ARG A 70 26.85 -19.09 12.45
N GLN A 71 25.72 -19.47 13.04
CA GLN A 71 25.68 -20.23 14.30
C GLN A 71 26.02 -21.70 14.07
N THR A 72 25.52 -22.31 12.99
CA THR A 72 25.80 -23.73 12.65
C THR A 72 27.25 -23.94 12.26
N CYS A 73 27.86 -23.04 11.49
CA CYS A 73 29.26 -23.16 11.08
C CYS A 73 30.27 -22.96 12.23
N GLY A 74 29.85 -22.36 13.34
CA GLY A 74 30.66 -22.21 14.56
C GLY A 74 30.56 -23.40 15.53
N HIS A 75 29.57 -24.29 15.35
CA HIS A 75 29.37 -25.46 16.21
C HIS A 75 30.13 -26.70 15.71
N ASP A 76 30.53 -26.74 14.44
CA ASP A 76 31.26 -27.84 13.81
C ASP A 76 32.80 -27.69 13.86
N ARG A 77 33.34 -26.85 14.75
CA ARG A 77 34.80 -26.69 14.95
C ARG A 77 35.24 -27.01 16.36
#